data_AF-A0A815T222-F1
#
_entry.id   AF-A0A815T222-F1
#
_cell.length_a   1.000
_cell.length_b   1.000
_cell.length_c   1.000
_cell.angle_alpha   90.00
_cell.angle_beta   90.00
_cell.angle_gamma   90.00
#
_symmetry.space_group_name_H-M   'P 1'
#
loop_
_entity.id
_entity.type
_entity.pdbx_description
1 polymer ?
#
loop_
_entity_poly.entity_id
_entity_poly.type
_entity_poly.pdbx_seq_one_letter_code
_entity_poly.pdbx_strand_id
1 'polypeptide(L)'
;MMELQAFIGLLLLAGLLGKSKIDLKCLWRTSPLESPIFKATMSRSRFQNIISRLRFDDKITREERKRTDKFTAIREIWPYFQDNLQICYTPGTNVTIDEQLLGFRGKCPFRQFMPKKT
;
A
#
# COMPACT_ATOMS: atom_id res chain seq x y z
N MET A 1 1.17 -9.82 -15.12
CA MET A 1 -0.06 -9.47 -14.37
C MET A 1 -0.29 -10.38 -13.17
N MET A 2 -0.37 -11.71 -13.36
CA MET A 2 -0.70 -12.67 -12.29
C MET A 2 0.13 -12.54 -11.00
N GLU A 3 1.44 -12.32 -11.10
CA GLU A 3 2.30 -12.23 -9.92
C GLU A 3 2.01 -11.02 -9.03
N LEU A 4 1.74 -9.85 -9.62
CA LEU A 4 1.40 -8.64 -8.87
C LEU A 4 0.00 -8.76 -8.27
N GLN A 5 -0.94 -9.38 -8.99
CA GLN A 5 -2.27 -9.69 -8.47
C GLN A 5 -2.19 -10.65 -7.27
N ALA A 6 -1.37 -11.69 -7.35
CA ALA A 6 -1.11 -12.61 -6.25
C ALA A 6 -0.50 -11.89 -5.04
N PHE A 7 0.48 -11.01 -5.27
CA PHE A 7 1.08 -10.17 -4.23
C PHE A 7 0.04 -9.27 -3.53
N ILE A 8 -0.80 -8.58 -4.31
CA ILE A 8 -1.88 -7.73 -3.77
C ILE A 8 -2.90 -8.59 -3.00
N GLY A 9 -3.27 -9.75 -3.52
CA GLY A 9 -4.15 -10.69 -2.84
C GLY A 9 -3.63 -11.12 -1.47
N LEU A 10 -2.32 -11.38 -1.36
CA LEU A 10 -1.69 -11.68 -0.07
C LEU A 10 -1.68 -10.49 0.90
N LEU A 11 -1.54 -9.25 0.42
CA LEU A 11 -1.67 -8.06 1.25
C LEU A 11 -3.09 -7.90 1.81
N LEU A 12 -4.10 -8.08 0.96
CA LEU A 12 -5.51 -8.03 1.35
C LEU A 12 -5.83 -9.12 2.38
N LEU A 13 -5.36 -10.35 2.16
CA LEU A 13 -5.54 -11.45 3.09
C LEU A 13 -4.85 -11.19 4.43
N ALA A 14 -3.62 -10.65 4.43
CA ALA A 14 -2.92 -10.31 5.67
C ALA A 14 -3.69 -9.25 6.49
N GLY A 15 -4.32 -8.29 5.80
CA GLY A 15 -5.24 -7.32 6.41
C GLY A 15 -6.49 -7.99 7.01
N LEU A 16 -7.16 -8.86 6.23
CA LEU A 16 -8.36 -9.58 6.65
C LEU A 16 -8.11 -10.46 7.89
N LEU A 17 -6.95 -11.10 7.97
CA LEU A 17 -6.58 -11.95 9.11
C LEU A 17 -6.10 -11.15 10.34
N GLY A 18 -6.08 -9.82 10.28
CA GLY A 18 -5.53 -8.98 11.35
C GLY A 18 -4.02 -9.14 11.55
N LYS A 19 -3.31 -9.70 10.58
CA LYS A 19 -1.87 -10.03 10.67
C LYS A 19 -0.95 -8.95 10.08
N SER A 20 -1.48 -7.74 9.86
CA SER A 20 -0.77 -6.63 9.22
C SER A 20 0.48 -6.15 9.96
N LYS A 21 0.55 -6.38 11.29
CA LYS A 21 1.69 -5.98 12.15
C LYS A 21 2.61 -7.15 12.53
N ILE A 22 2.31 -8.35 12.06
CA ILE A 22 3.11 -9.54 12.40
C ILE A 22 4.36 -9.59 11.50
N ASP A 23 5.48 -10.07 12.03
CA ASP A 23 6.67 -10.35 11.24
C ASP A 23 6.31 -11.24 10.04
N LEU A 24 6.79 -10.85 8.87
CA LEU A 24 6.63 -11.58 7.62
C LEU A 24 7.06 -13.05 7.72
N LYS A 25 8.05 -13.37 8.56
CA LYS A 25 8.47 -14.75 8.82
C LYS A 25 7.32 -15.59 9.38
N CYS A 26 6.46 -15.02 10.22
CA CYS A 26 5.33 -15.74 10.80
C CYS A 26 4.19 -15.94 9.79
N LEU A 27 4.03 -15.07 8.80
CA LEU A 27 3.07 -15.29 7.71
C LEU A 27 3.47 -16.49 6.82
N TRP A 28 4.76 -16.83 6.79
CA TRP A 28 5.34 -17.94 6.01
C TRP A 28 5.94 -19.04 6.90
N ARG A 29 5.47 -19.23 8.13
CA ARG A 29 5.87 -20.38 8.95
C ARG A 29 5.08 -21.63 8.55
N THR A 30 5.62 -22.80 8.91
CA THR A 30 4.93 -24.09 8.70
C THR A 30 4.40 -24.48 10.06
N SER A 31 3.17 -24.08 10.37
CA SER A 31 2.48 -24.49 11.58
C SER A 31 1.07 -24.94 11.23
N PRO A 32 0.51 -25.97 11.88
CA PRO A 32 -0.88 -26.41 11.67
C PRO A 32 -1.92 -25.30 11.87
N LEU A 33 -1.57 -24.25 12.62
CA LEU A 33 -2.43 -23.11 12.96
C LEU A 33 -2.32 -21.93 11.98
N GLU A 34 -1.46 -22.04 10.96
CA GLU A 34 -1.17 -20.94 10.03
C GLU A 34 -1.84 -21.13 8.67
N SER A 35 -1.99 -20.03 7.94
CA SER A 35 -2.70 -20.02 6.67
C SER A 35 -1.77 -20.54 5.55
N PRO A 36 -2.01 -21.75 5.00
CA PRO A 36 -1.11 -22.37 4.02
C PRO A 36 -1.07 -21.58 2.70
N ILE A 37 -2.06 -20.73 2.46
CA ILE A 37 -2.26 -19.99 1.23
C ILE A 37 -1.11 -19.00 0.93
N PHE A 38 -0.46 -18.43 1.95
CA PHE A 38 0.68 -17.52 1.74
C PHE A 38 1.82 -18.22 1.00
N LYS A 39 2.15 -19.44 1.43
CA LYS A 39 3.18 -20.27 0.81
C LYS A 39 2.75 -20.83 -0.54
N ALA A 40 1.51 -21.29 -0.63
CA ALA A 40 0.96 -21.84 -1.85
C ALA A 40 0.90 -20.79 -2.97
N THR A 41 0.73 -19.51 -2.62
CA THR A 41 0.62 -18.40 -3.57
C THR A 41 1.98 -17.86 -4.01
N MET A 42 2.90 -17.63 -3.07
CA MET A 42 4.20 -17.02 -3.38
C MET A 42 5.25 -17.37 -2.33
N SER A 43 6.51 -17.54 -2.73
CA SER A 43 7.59 -17.71 -1.74
C SER A 43 7.83 -16.44 -0.92
N ARG A 44 8.26 -16.59 0.34
CA ARG A 44 8.57 -15.45 1.23
C ARG A 44 9.61 -14.52 0.60
N SER A 45 10.66 -15.08 0.00
CA SER A 45 11.73 -14.32 -0.65
C SER A 45 11.21 -13.54 -1.85
N ARG A 46 10.29 -14.12 -2.65
CA ARG A 46 9.70 -13.40 -3.78
C ARG A 46 8.81 -12.25 -3.30
N PHE A 47 7.98 -12.46 -2.28
CA PHE A 47 7.19 -11.39 -1.67
C PHE A 47 8.07 -10.23 -1.18
N GLN A 48 9.19 -10.54 -0.48
CA GLN A 48 10.17 -9.54 -0.02
C GLN A 48 10.83 -8.78 -1.18
N ASN A 49 11.13 -9.47 -2.27
CA ASN A 49 11.71 -8.85 -3.46
C ASN A 49 10.72 -7.89 -4.11
N ILE A 50 9.44 -8.24 -4.20
CA ILE A 50 8.41 -7.37 -4.78
C ILE A 50 8.20 -6.14 -3.89
N ILE A 51 7.93 -6.32 -2.59
CA ILE A 51 7.62 -5.20 -1.69
C ILE A 51 8.78 -4.18 -1.59
N SER A 52 10.04 -4.63 -1.67
CA SER A 52 11.21 -3.72 -1.62
C SER A 52 11.49 -2.98 -2.93
N ARG A 53 11.05 -3.54 -4.07
CA ARG A 53 11.36 -3.03 -5.41
C ARG A 53 10.17 -2.39 -6.11
N LEU A 54 8.99 -2.36 -5.50
CA LEU A 54 7.80 -1.73 -6.06
C LEU A 54 8.03 -0.24 -6.32
N ARG A 55 7.71 0.22 -7.53
CA ARG A 55 7.81 1.61 -7.98
C ARG A 55 6.57 1.96 -8.81
N PHE A 56 6.17 3.22 -8.80
CA PHE A 56 4.93 3.70 -9.43
C PHE A 56 5.17 4.91 -10.34
N ASP A 57 6.41 5.11 -10.76
CA ASP A 57 6.82 6.25 -11.57
C ASP A 57 8.16 5.97 -12.26
N ASP A 58 8.47 6.77 -13.28
CA ASP A 58 9.76 6.70 -13.96
C ASP A 58 10.87 7.41 -13.15
N LYS A 59 11.93 6.66 -12.86
CA LYS A 59 13.12 7.14 -12.16
C LYS A 59 13.88 8.22 -12.95
N ILE A 60 13.83 8.19 -14.28
CA ILE A 60 14.62 9.08 -15.14
C ILE A 60 14.10 10.52 -15.01
N THR A 61 12.78 10.69 -14.97
CA THR A 61 12.14 12.02 -14.89
C THR A 61 11.85 12.47 -13.47
N ARG A 62 12.02 11.59 -12.47
CA ARG A 62 11.61 11.83 -11.08
C ARG A 62 12.25 13.07 -10.47
N GLU A 63 13.55 13.28 -10.65
CA GLU A 63 14.28 14.36 -9.97
C GLU A 63 13.79 15.75 -10.41
N GLU A 64 13.47 15.92 -11.69
CA GLU A 64 12.90 17.19 -12.17
C GLU A 64 11.49 17.40 -11.61
N ARG A 65 10.62 16.37 -11.68
CA ARG A 65 9.25 16.44 -11.14
C ARG A 65 9.21 16.71 -9.63
N LYS A 66 10.18 16.18 -8.88
CA LYS A 66 10.27 16.35 -7.42
C LYS A 66 10.49 17.80 -7.00
N ARG A 67 11.02 18.66 -7.88
CA ARG A 67 11.25 20.09 -7.60
C ARG A 67 9.94 20.84 -7.39
N THR A 68 8.86 20.40 -8.03
CA THR A 68 7.54 21.04 -7.97
C THR A 68 6.51 20.19 -7.23
N ASP A 69 6.59 18.86 -7.31
CA ASP A 69 5.65 17.94 -6.66
C ASP A 69 6.35 16.97 -5.69
N LYS A 70 6.16 17.20 -4.40
CA LYS A 70 6.67 16.31 -3.34
C LYS A 70 6.04 14.90 -3.40
N PHE A 71 4.90 14.73 -4.08
CA PHE A 71 4.14 13.48 -4.22
C PHE A 71 4.47 12.71 -5.51
N THR A 72 5.48 13.16 -6.27
CA THR A 72 5.85 12.66 -7.60
C THR A 72 5.96 11.13 -7.74
N ALA A 73 6.41 10.43 -6.68
CA ALA A 73 6.68 8.98 -6.71
C ALA A 73 5.42 8.10 -6.86
N ILE A 74 4.23 8.64 -6.57
CA ILE A 74 2.94 7.96 -6.77
C ILE A 74 1.94 8.84 -7.50
N ARG A 75 2.37 10.00 -8.02
CA ARG A 75 1.50 10.97 -8.68
C ARG A 75 0.78 10.38 -9.87
N GLU A 76 1.43 9.53 -10.65
CA GLU A 76 0.83 8.95 -11.85
C GLU A 76 -0.35 8.01 -11.51
N ILE A 77 -0.23 7.20 -10.46
CA ILE A 77 -1.26 6.23 -10.09
C ILE A 77 -2.45 6.85 -9.33
N TRP A 78 -2.23 8.00 -8.68
CA TRP A 78 -3.20 8.57 -7.76
C TRP A 78 -4.48 9.08 -8.46
N PRO A 79 -4.43 9.81 -9.60
CA PRO A 79 -5.62 10.17 -10.36
C PRO A 79 -6.44 8.95 -10.79
N TYR A 80 -5.80 7.90 -11.33
CA TYR A 80 -6.52 6.68 -11.72
C TYR A 80 -7.27 6.05 -10.54
N PHE A 81 -6.72 6.11 -9.33
CA PHE A 81 -7.41 5.66 -8.13
C PHE A 81 -8.62 6.55 -7.81
N GLN A 82 -8.47 7.87 -7.85
CA GLN A 82 -9.56 8.82 -7.57
C GLN A 82 -10.69 8.70 -8.59
N ASP A 83 -10.36 8.63 -9.88
CA ASP A 83 -11.33 8.53 -10.97
C ASP A 83 -12.16 7.25 -10.85
N ASN A 84 -11.51 6.12 -10.53
CA ASN A 84 -12.20 4.86 -10.29
C ASN A 84 -13.17 4.93 -9.11
N LEU A 85 -12.85 5.63 -8.03
CA LEU A 85 -13.77 5.79 -6.90
C LEU A 85 -15.03 6.56 -7.30
N GLN A 86 -14.89 7.60 -8.13
CA GLN A 86 -16.02 8.40 -8.61
C GLN A 86 -16.92 7.62 -9.57
N ILE A 87 -16.32 6.76 -10.41
CA ILE A 87 -17.07 5.89 -11.32
C ILE A 87 -17.85 4.82 -10.55
N CYS A 88 -17.25 4.24 -9.51
CA CYS A 88 -17.84 3.12 -8.78
C CYS A 88 -18.99 3.49 -7.84
N TYR A 89 -19.11 4.76 -7.43
CA TYR A 89 -20.08 5.16 -6.42
C TYR A 89 -20.54 6.61 -6.58
N THR A 90 -21.86 6.80 -6.60
CA THR A 90 -22.49 8.12 -6.50
C THR A 90 -22.98 8.35 -5.06
N PRO A 91 -22.49 9.37 -4.35
CA PRO A 91 -22.91 9.62 -2.97
C PRO A 91 -24.36 10.11 -2.90
N GLY A 92 -25.00 9.86 -1.75
CA GLY A 92 -26.29 10.45 -1.41
C GLY A 92 -26.17 11.91 -0.98
N THR A 93 -27.25 12.47 -0.44
CA THR A 93 -27.35 13.89 -0.05
C THR A 93 -26.43 14.30 1.10
N ASN A 94 -26.13 13.39 2.03
CA ASN A 94 -25.34 13.70 3.22
C ASN A 94 -23.92 13.16 3.05
N VAL A 95 -22.95 14.08 2.92
CA VAL A 95 -21.52 13.76 2.78
C VAL A 95 -20.73 14.48 3.86
N THR A 96 -19.73 13.81 4.41
CA THR A 96 -18.83 14.37 5.43
C THR A 96 -17.43 14.49 4.85
N ILE A 97 -16.77 15.62 5.15
CA ILE A 97 -15.37 15.87 4.82
C ILE A 97 -14.60 15.94 6.13
N ASP A 98 -13.59 15.09 6.27
CA ASP A 98 -12.70 15.02 7.43
C ASP A 98 -11.32 14.56 6.95
N GLU A 99 -10.29 14.77 7.74
CA GLU A 99 -8.93 14.33 7.44
C GLU A 99 -8.66 12.89 7.91
N GLN A 100 -8.06 12.08 7.04
CA GLN A 100 -7.48 10.80 7.41
C GLN A 100 -5.97 10.91 7.58
N LEU A 101 -5.45 10.39 8.70
CA LEU A 101 -4.01 10.32 8.95
C LEU A 101 -3.45 8.93 8.66
N LEU A 102 -2.44 8.89 7.81
CA LEU A 102 -1.64 7.69 7.55
C LEU A 102 -0.35 7.75 8.37
N GLY A 103 -0.29 6.95 9.44
CA GLY A 103 0.87 6.91 10.33
C GLY A 103 2.14 6.44 9.62
N PHE A 104 3.17 7.30 9.57
CA PHE A 104 4.46 6.97 8.96
C PHE A 104 5.64 7.59 9.72
N ARG A 105 6.63 6.76 10.10
CA ARG A 105 7.80 7.19 10.88
C ARG A 105 9.08 7.40 10.05
N GLY A 106 9.09 7.04 8.77
CA GLY A 106 10.24 7.27 7.89
C GLY A 106 10.39 8.72 7.44
N LYS A 107 11.48 9.01 6.69
CA LYS A 107 11.71 10.32 6.07
C LYS A 107 10.69 10.54 4.95
N CYS A 108 9.82 11.53 5.12
CA CYS A 108 8.82 11.93 4.13
C CYS A 108 8.70 13.47 4.12
N PRO A 109 8.81 14.14 2.96
CA PRO A 109 8.93 15.60 2.86
C PRO A 109 7.62 16.37 3.15
N PHE A 110 6.51 15.66 3.34
CA PHE A 110 5.18 16.20 3.67
C PHE A 110 4.58 15.53 4.92
N ARG A 111 5.40 14.84 5.72
CA ARG A 111 4.95 14.32 7.02
C ARG A 111 4.72 15.48 7.98
N GLN A 112 3.56 15.48 8.64
CA GLN A 112 3.21 16.45 9.67
C GLN A 112 3.16 15.79 11.05
N PHE A 113 3.52 16.54 12.09
CA PHE A 113 3.33 16.13 13.48
C PHE A 113 1.99 16.70 13.98
N MET A 114 1.14 15.83 14.52
CA MET A 114 -0.21 16.17 14.95
C MET A 114 -0.39 15.76 16.42
N PRO A 115 -0.02 16.61 17.40
CA PRO A 115 0.06 16.22 18.81
C PRO A 115 -1.23 15.61 19.38
N LYS A 116 -2.39 16.06 18.87
CA LYS A 116 -3.71 15.61 19.33
C LYS A 116 -4.18 14.28 18.70
N LYS A 117 -3.47 13.78 17.68
CA LYS A 117 -3.79 12.53 16.96
C LYS A 117 -2.61 11.54 16.95
N THR A 118 -1.51 11.86 17.64
CA THR A 118 -0.34 10.99 17.79
C THR A 118 -0.44 10.17 19.05
#